data_AF-X1K7X7-F1
#
_entry.id   AF-X1K7X7-F1
#
_cell.length_a   1.000
_cell.length_b   1.000
_cell.length_c   1.000
_cell.angle_alpha   90.00
_cell.angle_beta   90.00
_cell.angle_gamma   90.00
#
_symmetry.space_group_name_H-M   'P 1'
#
loop_
_entity.id
_entity.type
_entity.pdbx_description
1 polymer ?
#
loop_
_entity_poly.entity_id
_entity_poly.type
_entity_poly.pdbx_seq_one_letter_code
_entity_poly.pdbx_strand_id
1 'polypeptide(L)'
;MHKRPYLFGRTHINIKNLFALKWGLKKEVGMRKALRILNKELVGQHHNALDDALNITEIFRACLQKGVIIEKADGSKIFHCIY
;
A
#
# COMPACT_ATOMS: atom_id res chain seq x y z
N MET A 1 -4.65 -32.04 0.10
CA MET A 1 -4.92 -30.61 0.45
C MET A 1 -4.55 -30.38 1.90
N HIS A 2 -3.45 -29.67 2.18
CA HIS A 2 -3.09 -29.34 3.57
C HIS A 2 -3.95 -28.16 4.05
N LYS A 3 -4.87 -28.40 5.01
CA LYS A 3 -5.60 -27.35 5.73
C LYS A 3 -4.66 -26.66 6.71
N ARG A 4 -3.77 -25.79 6.22
CA ARG A 4 -3.04 -24.87 7.10
C ARG A 4 -3.99 -23.72 7.47
N PRO A 5 -4.11 -23.38 8.76
CA PRO A 5 -4.90 -22.22 9.17
C PRO A 5 -4.30 -20.97 8.51
N TYR A 6 -5.18 -20.11 7.99
CA TYR A 6 -4.77 -18.83 7.44
C TYR A 6 -4.22 -17.96 8.57
N LEU A 7 -2.91 -17.69 8.55
CA LEU A 7 -2.20 -17.05 9.66
C LEU A 7 -2.39 -15.53 9.70
N PHE A 8 -2.94 -14.93 8.65
CA PHE A 8 -3.18 -13.50 8.59
C PHE A 8 -4.57 -13.16 9.12
N GLY A 9 -4.70 -11.99 9.76
CA GLY A 9 -6.00 -11.48 10.19
C GLY A 9 -6.94 -11.26 9.01
N ARG A 10 -8.24 -11.12 9.30
CA ARG A 10 -9.26 -10.80 8.28
C ARG A 10 -9.09 -9.41 7.66
N THR A 11 -8.27 -8.56 8.28
CA THR A 11 -8.09 -7.16 7.90
C THR A 11 -6.74 -6.96 7.21
N HIS A 12 -6.76 -6.38 6.02
CA HIS A 12 -5.57 -5.95 5.28
C HIS A 12 -5.85 -4.60 4.62
N ILE A 13 -4.78 -3.85 4.32
CA ILE A 13 -4.90 -2.54 3.66
C ILE A 13 -4.67 -2.74 2.17
N ASN A 14 -5.65 -2.37 1.35
CA ASN A 14 -5.45 -2.29 -0.09
C ASN A 14 -4.76 -0.95 -0.43
N ILE A 15 -3.44 -1.01 -0.66
CA ILE A 15 -2.61 0.15 -0.95
C ILE A 15 -3.04 0.87 -2.23
N LYS A 16 -3.58 0.15 -3.23
CA LYS A 16 -4.07 0.78 -4.46
C LYS A 16 -5.28 1.68 -4.19
N ASN A 17 -6.19 1.21 -3.33
CA ASN A 17 -7.33 1.99 -2.91
C ASN A 17 -6.89 3.20 -2.07
N LEU A 18 -6.00 2.98 -1.09
CA LEU A 18 -5.45 4.06 -0.27
C LEU A 18 -4.77 5.15 -1.12
N PHE A 19 -3.97 4.74 -2.10
CA PHE A 19 -3.31 5.66 -3.02
C PHE A 19 -4.32 6.43 -3.89
N ALA A 20 -5.33 5.74 -4.43
CA ALA A 20 -6.37 6.39 -5.22
C ALA A 20 -7.12 7.46 -4.42
N LEU A 21 -7.49 7.17 -3.17
CA LEU A 21 -8.13 8.12 -2.27
C LEU A 21 -7.21 9.32 -1.97
N LYS A 22 -5.93 9.09 -1.70
CA LYS A 22 -4.97 10.16 -1.36
C LYS A 22 -4.58 11.06 -2.54
N TRP A 23 -4.70 10.57 -3.77
CA TRP A 23 -4.45 11.34 -4.99
C TRP A 23 -5.73 11.76 -5.72
N GLY A 24 -6.92 11.55 -5.15
CA GLY A 24 -8.19 11.94 -5.77
C GLY A 24 -8.46 11.25 -7.10
N LEU A 25 -7.98 10.02 -7.28
CA LEU A 25 -8.12 9.27 -8.52
C LEU A 25 -9.51 8.64 -8.59
N LYS A 26 -10.16 8.72 -9.77
CA LYS A 26 -11.48 8.10 -10.02
C LYS A 26 -11.49 6.57 -9.86
N LYS A 27 -10.32 5.92 -9.95
CA LYS A 27 -10.17 4.47 -9.82
C LYS A 27 -8.78 4.10 -9.32
N GLU A 28 -8.66 2.91 -8.76
CA GLU A 28 -7.37 2.33 -8.42
C GLU A 28 -6.45 2.23 -9.65
N VAL A 29 -5.16 2.38 -9.39
CA VAL A 29 -4.11 2.33 -10.42
C VAL A 29 -3.10 1.25 -10.08
N GLY A 30 -2.53 0.62 -11.11
CA GLY A 30 -1.45 -0.34 -10.95
C GLY A 30 -0.17 0.33 -10.40
N MET A 31 0.70 -0.48 -9.80
CA MET A 31 1.95 -0.06 -9.16
C MET A 31 2.80 0.85 -10.06
N ARG A 32 3.06 0.43 -11.31
CA ARG A 32 3.85 1.23 -12.27
C ARG A 32 3.24 2.61 -12.53
N LYS A 33 1.91 2.71 -12.62
CA LYS A 33 1.22 3.99 -12.80
C LYS A 33 1.28 4.84 -11.53
N ALA A 34 1.17 4.22 -10.35
CA ALA A 34 1.34 4.91 -9.07
C ALA A 34 2.76 5.49 -8.92
N LEU A 35 3.80 4.70 -9.20
CA LEU A 35 5.19 5.18 -9.19
C LEU A 35 5.42 6.31 -10.20
N ARG A 36 4.86 6.21 -11.40
CA ARG A 36 4.93 7.30 -12.38
C ARG A 36 4.26 8.58 -11.89
N ILE A 37 3.12 8.49 -11.19
CA ILE A 37 2.47 9.65 -10.56
C ILE A 37 3.36 10.25 -9.44
N LEU A 38 4.14 9.40 -8.77
CA LEU A 38 5.12 9.80 -7.76
C LEU A 38 6.47 10.26 -8.35
N ASN A 39 6.61 10.32 -9.69
CA ASN A 39 7.87 10.58 -10.39
C ASN A 39 9.00 9.64 -9.94
N LYS A 40 8.68 8.38 -9.67
CA LYS A 40 9.63 7.31 -9.31
C LYS A 40 9.71 6.27 -10.42
N GLU A 41 10.91 5.76 -10.64
CA GLU A 41 11.13 4.62 -11.52
C GLU A 41 10.79 3.31 -10.81
N LEU A 42 10.34 2.32 -11.58
CA LEU A 42 10.12 0.97 -11.07
C LEU A 42 11.49 0.33 -10.84
N VAL A 43 11.79 0.00 -9.58
CA VAL A 43 13.03 -0.70 -9.25
C VAL A 43 12.83 -2.20 -9.49
N GLY A 44 13.75 -2.83 -10.21
CA GLY A 44 13.86 -4.28 -10.31
C GLY A 44 13.27 -4.93 -11.57
N GLN A 45 13.46 -6.24 -11.67
CA GLN A 45 12.93 -7.10 -12.73
C GLN A 45 11.48 -7.47 -12.37
N HIS A 46 10.56 -7.40 -13.35
CA HIS A 46 9.20 -7.90 -13.14
C HIS A 46 9.31 -9.36 -12.65
N HIS A 47 8.63 -9.73 -11.55
CA HIS A 47 8.56 -11.07 -10.92
C HIS A 47 9.48 -11.37 -9.72
N ASN A 48 10.25 -10.40 -9.19
CA ASN A 48 10.88 -10.56 -7.88
C ASN A 48 9.99 -10.01 -6.75
N ALA A 49 9.58 -10.88 -5.82
CA ALA A 49 8.72 -10.51 -4.70
C ALA A 49 9.34 -9.42 -3.78
N LEU A 50 10.68 -9.39 -3.67
CA LEU A 50 11.37 -8.37 -2.87
C LEU A 50 11.26 -6.99 -3.52
N ASP A 51 11.49 -6.91 -4.83
CA ASP A 51 11.44 -5.66 -5.57
C ASP A 51 10.02 -5.08 -5.60
N ASP A 52 9.01 -5.94 -5.76
CA ASP A 52 7.60 -5.55 -5.65
C ASP A 52 7.28 -5.00 -4.25
N ALA A 53 7.79 -5.62 -3.17
CA ALA A 53 7.61 -5.13 -1.80
C ALA A 53 8.27 -3.77 -1.56
N LEU A 54 9.46 -3.53 -2.14
CA LEU A 54 10.16 -2.24 -2.06
C LEU A 54 9.39 -1.14 -2.80
N ASN A 55 8.92 -1.42 -4.01
CA ASN A 55 8.11 -0.49 -4.80
C ASN A 55 6.77 -0.15 -4.09
N ILE A 56 6.13 -1.15 -3.48
CA ILE A 56 4.92 -0.97 -2.68
C ILE A 56 5.20 -0.12 -1.44
N THR A 57 6.34 -0.34 -0.77
CA THR A 57 6.77 0.45 0.38
C THR A 57 6.92 1.93 0.03
N GLU A 58 7.49 2.25 -1.13
CA GLU A 58 7.62 3.65 -1.57
C GLU A 58 6.26 4.32 -1.83
N ILE A 59 5.32 3.59 -2.43
CA ILE A 59 3.94 4.09 -2.61
C ILE A 59 3.27 4.30 -1.24
N PHE A 60 3.44 3.34 -0.33
CA PHE A 60 2.86 3.42 1.01
C PHE A 60 3.44 4.57 1.82
N ARG A 61 4.76 4.78 1.77
CA ARG A 61 5.45 5.92 2.39
C ARG A 61 4.91 7.24 1.88
N ALA A 62 4.71 7.37 0.56
CA ALA A 62 4.13 8.57 -0.03
C ALA A 62 2.68 8.82 0.45
N CYS A 63 1.88 7.77 0.63
CA CYS A 63 0.56 7.90 1.26
C CYS A 63 0.68 8.46 2.68
N LEU A 64 1.55 7.88 3.51
CA LEU A 64 1.73 8.30 4.91
C LEU A 64 2.17 9.77 5.02
N GLN A 65 3.11 10.21 4.20
CA GLN A 65 3.60 11.60 4.17
C GLN A 65 2.52 12.63 3.81
N LYS A 66 1.49 12.21 3.07
CA LYS A 66 0.35 13.08 2.71
C LYS A 66 -0.72 13.16 3.81
N GLY A 67 -0.44 12.59 4.99
CA GLY A 67 -1.33 12.53 6.14
C GLY A 67 -2.38 11.44 5.98
N VAL A 68 -2.08 10.21 6.42
CA VAL A 68 -3.06 9.11 6.50
C VAL A 68 -3.25 8.75 7.97
N ILE A 69 -4.50 8.78 8.42
CA ILE A 69 -4.89 8.15 9.68
C ILE A 69 -5.36 6.74 9.32
N ILE A 70 -4.62 5.72 9.74
CA ILE A 70 -5.00 4.32 9.56
C ILE A 70 -5.58 3.83 10.88
N GLU A 71 -6.90 3.68 10.92
CA GLU A 71 -7.64 3.17 12.07
C GLU A 71 -8.16 1.76 11.76
N LYS A 72 -8.15 0.88 12.77
CA LYS A 72 -8.89 -0.38 12.69
C LYS A 72 -10.38 -0.08 12.72
N ALA A 73 -11.17 -1.00 12.18
CA ALA A 73 -12.62 -0.96 12.27
C ALA A 73 -13.15 -0.97 13.72
N ASP A 74 -12.32 -1.35 14.70
CA ASP A 74 -12.61 -1.30 16.14
C ASP A 74 -12.27 0.04 16.80
N GLY A 75 -11.83 1.05 16.03
CA GLY A 75 -11.42 2.37 16.53
C GLY A 75 -10.00 2.43 17.09
N SER A 76 -9.28 1.30 17.14
CA SER A 76 -7.88 1.27 17.58
C SER A 76 -6.97 1.80 16.47
N LYS A 77 -6.12 2.80 16.77
CA LYS A 77 -5.14 3.30 15.80
C LYS A 77 -4.16 2.18 15.43
N ILE A 78 -4.04 1.87 14.13
CA ILE A 78 -3.09 0.84 13.66
C ILE A 78 -1.69 1.43 13.62
N PHE A 79 -1.57 2.64 13.07
CA PHE A 79 -0.33 3.39 12.97
C PHE A 79 -0.67 4.89 12.94
N HIS A 80 -0.24 5.63 13.96
CA HIS A 80 -0.20 7.10 13.92
C HIS A 80 1.20 7.50 13.50
N CYS A 81 1.42 7.61 12.19
CA CYS A 81 2.70 8.05 11.66
C CYS A 81 2.61 9.57 11.45
N ILE A 82 3.04 10.32 12.47
CA ILE A 82 3.36 11.74 12.34
C ILE A 82 4.82 11.76 11.86
N TYR A 83 5.07 12.15 10.61
CA TYR A 83 6.39 12.62 10.19
C TYR A 83 6.32 14.14 10.10
#